data_AF-A0A0D7A272-F1
#
_entry.id   AF-A0A0D7A272-F1
#
_cell.length_a   1.000
_cell.length_b   1.000
_cell.length_c   1.000
_cell.angle_alpha   90.00
_cell.angle_beta   90.00
_cell.angle_gamma   90.00
#
_symmetry.space_group_name_H-M   'P 1'
#
loop_
_entity.id
_entity.type
_entity.pdbx_description
1 polymer ?
#
loop_
_entity_poly.entity_id
_entity_poly.type
_entity_poly.pdbx_seq_one_letter_code
_entity_poly.pdbx_strand_id
1 'polypeptide(L)'
;MSRYPYIPHLVFNAGANSFTHVDFIGFFIQMFTQGIAAPFTHPKFMPEDVGVLSENGLGRVWQNNFFSHYVIFRCLELQLTSYSRDARVIWTSSVEASPKFLVDFEDWQLVKAARPYGTSKYHIEIVASLLERKSLSNGLDAPKRVHHIVTHPGVCATDTEGKVIGPFLVRIKIMVFYVAPLLGS
;
A
#
# COMPACT_ATOMS: atom_id res chain seq x y z
N MET A 1 22.64 26.30 -7.50
CA MET A 1 22.74 25.48 -6.27
C MET A 1 21.38 24.90 -5.97
N SER A 2 21.23 23.58 -5.86
CA SER A 2 19.97 22.99 -5.38
C SER A 2 19.78 23.31 -3.90
N ARG A 3 18.55 23.65 -3.49
CA ARG A 3 18.21 23.97 -2.09
C ARG A 3 18.51 22.80 -1.13
N TYR A 4 18.41 21.56 -1.64
CA TYR A 4 18.73 20.34 -0.93
C TYR A 4 19.69 19.50 -1.78
N PRO A 5 20.94 19.25 -1.32
CA PRO A 5 21.93 18.51 -2.10
C PRO A 5 21.78 16.99 -2.00
N TYR A 6 21.04 16.48 -1.01
CA TYR A 6 20.78 15.06 -0.81
C TYR A 6 19.44 14.84 -0.11
N ILE A 7 18.95 13.59 -0.15
CA ILE A 7 17.76 13.14 0.57
C ILE A 7 18.15 11.90 1.37
N PRO A 8 18.06 11.91 2.72
CA PRO A 8 18.43 10.74 3.51
C PRO A 8 17.29 9.71 3.59
N HIS A 9 16.04 10.16 3.50
CA HIS A 9 14.85 9.31 3.64
C HIS A 9 13.76 9.77 2.67
N LEU A 10 13.12 8.81 2.01
CA LEU A 10 11.96 9.00 1.16
C LEU A 10 10.84 8.09 1.65
N VAL A 11 9.67 8.65 1.95
CA VAL A 11 8.53 7.90 2.48
C VAL A 11 7.36 7.98 1.51
N PHE A 12 7.00 6.83 0.94
CA PHE A 12 5.89 6.68 0.02
C PHE A 12 4.65 6.18 0.74
N ASN A 13 3.97 7.10 1.41
CA ASN A 13 2.72 6.85 2.14
C ASN A 13 1.46 7.15 1.32
N ALA A 14 1.55 8.01 0.31
CA ALA A 14 0.38 8.42 -0.46
C ALA A 14 -0.30 7.20 -1.10
N GLY A 15 -1.63 7.18 -1.08
CA GLY A 15 -2.36 6.04 -1.60
C GLY A 15 -3.82 6.37 -1.78
N ALA A 16 -4.46 5.68 -2.71
CA ALA A 16 -5.88 5.80 -2.98
C ALA A 16 -6.47 4.40 -2.99
N ASN A 17 -7.49 4.17 -2.18
CA ASN A 17 -8.34 3.01 -2.33
C ASN A 17 -9.38 3.27 -3.44
N SER A 18 -10.11 2.22 -3.80
CA SER A 18 -11.23 2.28 -4.74
C SER A 18 -12.45 1.58 -4.19
N PHE A 19 -12.65 1.61 -2.87
CA PHE A 19 -13.78 0.95 -2.24
C PHE A 19 -15.10 1.58 -2.69
N THR A 20 -16.07 0.73 -3.00
CA THR A 20 -17.35 1.16 -3.58
C THR A 20 -18.45 1.26 -2.54
N HIS A 21 -18.61 0.20 -1.75
CA HIS A 21 -19.63 0.06 -0.71
C HIS A 21 -19.17 -0.93 0.35
N VAL A 22 -19.97 -1.05 1.42
CA VAL A 22 -19.79 -2.07 2.45
C VAL A 22 -20.65 -3.28 2.11
N ASP A 23 -20.04 -4.45 1.94
CA ASP A 23 -20.77 -5.71 1.89
C ASP A 23 -21.09 -6.19 3.30
N PHE A 24 -22.25 -5.79 3.82
CA PHE A 24 -22.68 -6.19 5.16
C PHE A 24 -22.86 -7.70 5.31
N ILE A 25 -23.26 -8.40 4.24
CA ILE A 25 -23.41 -9.86 4.29
C ILE A 25 -22.02 -10.50 4.42
N GLY A 26 -21.07 -10.08 3.58
CA GLY A 26 -19.67 -10.49 3.66
C GLY A 26 -19.04 -10.19 5.02
N PHE A 27 -19.37 -9.04 5.63
CA PHE A 27 -18.91 -8.68 6.97
C PHE A 27 -19.36 -9.69 8.02
N PHE A 28 -20.66 -10.00 8.09
CA PHE A 28 -21.18 -10.97 9.06
C PHE A 28 -20.68 -12.38 8.78
N ILE A 29 -20.63 -12.81 7.52
CA ILE A 29 -20.05 -14.11 7.15
C ILE A 29 -18.61 -14.19 7.63
N GLN A 30 -17.78 -13.17 7.38
CA GLN A 30 -16.40 -13.14 7.84
C GLN A 30 -16.32 -13.22 9.38
N MET A 31 -17.16 -12.46 10.08
CA MET A 31 -17.23 -12.46 11.54
C MET A 31 -17.53 -13.86 12.12
N PHE A 32 -18.54 -14.55 11.58
CA PHE A 32 -18.95 -15.86 12.09
C PHE A 32 -18.04 -17.00 11.64
N THR A 33 -17.35 -16.86 10.50
CA THR A 33 -16.47 -17.91 9.96
C THR A 33 -15.01 -17.78 10.39
N GLN A 34 -14.53 -16.57 10.68
CA GLN A 34 -13.12 -16.28 10.99
C GLN A 34 -12.93 -15.64 12.38
N GLY A 35 -14.02 -15.39 13.12
CA GLY A 35 -13.99 -14.80 14.46
C GLY A 35 -14.32 -13.30 14.48
N ILE A 36 -14.74 -12.82 15.65
CA ILE A 36 -15.28 -11.46 15.83
C ILE A 36 -14.27 -10.37 15.47
N ALA A 37 -12.97 -10.62 15.70
CA ALA A 37 -11.90 -9.67 15.39
C ALA A 37 -11.51 -9.65 13.89
N ALA A 38 -11.82 -10.69 13.11
CA ALA A 38 -11.31 -10.85 11.74
C ALA A 38 -11.69 -9.71 10.77
N PRO A 39 -12.93 -9.19 10.76
CA PRO A 39 -13.28 -8.04 9.91
C PRO A 39 -12.48 -6.77 10.24
N PHE A 40 -11.94 -6.66 11.45
CA PHE A 40 -11.22 -5.47 11.92
C PHE A 40 -9.70 -5.60 11.77
N THR A 41 -9.20 -6.80 11.51
CA THR A 41 -7.76 -7.08 11.29
C THR A 41 -7.43 -7.29 9.81
N HIS A 42 -8.32 -7.92 9.04
CA HIS A 42 -8.16 -8.14 7.60
C HIS A 42 -9.53 -8.10 6.89
N PRO A 43 -10.08 -6.90 6.59
CA PRO A 43 -11.43 -6.76 6.04
C PRO A 43 -11.56 -7.33 4.61
N LYS A 44 -12.43 -8.33 4.42
CA LYS A 44 -12.72 -8.93 3.10
C LYS A 44 -14.05 -8.49 2.50
N PHE A 45 -14.72 -7.53 3.13
CA PHE A 45 -16.09 -7.10 2.84
C PHE A 45 -16.17 -5.72 2.17
N MET A 46 -15.05 -5.23 1.64
CA MET A 46 -14.97 -3.96 0.91
C MET A 46 -14.65 -4.23 -0.57
N PRO A 47 -15.66 -4.32 -1.45
CA PRO A 47 -15.44 -4.43 -2.89
C PRO A 47 -14.77 -3.18 -3.48
N GLU A 48 -13.96 -3.38 -4.50
CA GLU A 48 -13.17 -2.34 -5.16
C GLU A 48 -13.69 -2.05 -6.58
N ASP A 49 -13.62 -0.80 -7.04
CA ASP A 49 -13.92 -0.45 -8.44
C ASP A 49 -12.92 -1.13 -9.38
N VAL A 50 -13.43 -1.63 -10.50
CA VAL A 50 -12.66 -2.22 -11.61
C VAL A 50 -12.82 -1.34 -12.85
N GLY A 51 -11.80 -1.26 -13.70
CA GLY A 51 -11.85 -0.58 -14.99
C GLY A 51 -11.56 0.91 -14.93
N VAL A 52 -11.12 1.44 -13.79
CA VAL A 52 -11.04 2.89 -13.61
C VAL A 52 -9.70 3.46 -14.03
N LEU A 53 -9.74 4.40 -14.96
CA LEU A 53 -8.59 5.12 -15.48
C LEU A 53 -8.42 6.48 -14.80
N SER A 54 -7.20 6.98 -14.78
CA SER A 54 -6.87 8.36 -14.45
C SER A 54 -7.09 9.29 -15.64
N GLU A 55 -6.94 10.59 -15.42
CA GLU A 55 -6.95 11.60 -16.48
C GLU A 55 -5.87 11.37 -17.54
N ASN A 56 -4.79 10.66 -17.19
CA ASN A 56 -3.70 10.30 -18.11
C ASN A 56 -3.95 8.97 -18.84
N GLY A 57 -5.13 8.36 -18.69
CA GLY A 57 -5.47 7.08 -19.32
C GLY A 57 -4.77 5.86 -18.71
N LEU A 58 -4.18 5.97 -17.52
CA LEU A 58 -3.54 4.87 -16.81
C LEU A 58 -4.49 4.28 -15.76
N GLY A 59 -4.34 3.00 -15.41
CA GLY A 59 -5.06 2.40 -14.29
C GLY A 59 -4.91 3.23 -13.01
N ARG A 60 -6.01 3.80 -12.50
CA ARG A 60 -5.98 4.90 -11.51
C ARG A 60 -5.36 4.47 -10.18
N VAL A 61 -5.79 3.32 -9.66
CA VAL A 61 -5.32 2.79 -8.37
C VAL A 61 -3.84 2.41 -8.45
N TRP A 62 -3.44 1.74 -9.54
CA TRP A 62 -2.05 1.41 -9.81
C TRP A 62 -1.18 2.66 -9.94
N GLN A 63 -1.66 3.67 -10.68
CA GLN A 63 -0.94 4.92 -10.86
C GLN A 63 -0.70 5.64 -9.52
N ASN A 64 -1.74 5.76 -8.71
CA ASN A 64 -1.70 6.49 -7.45
C ASN A 64 -0.82 5.79 -6.40
N ASN A 65 -0.93 4.46 -6.27
CA ASN A 65 -0.28 3.72 -5.19
C ASN A 65 1.14 3.25 -5.53
N PHE A 66 1.44 2.95 -6.80
CA PHE A 66 2.69 2.30 -7.19
C PHE A 66 3.49 3.11 -8.20
N PHE A 67 2.91 3.42 -9.36
CA PHE A 67 3.68 4.01 -10.46
C PHE A 67 4.26 5.38 -10.13
N SER A 68 3.44 6.26 -9.52
CA SER A 68 3.88 7.60 -9.10
C SER A 68 5.08 7.53 -8.16
N HIS A 69 5.02 6.64 -7.16
CA HIS A 69 6.10 6.41 -6.21
C HIS A 69 7.36 5.90 -6.89
N TYR A 70 7.22 4.92 -7.79
CA TYR A 70 8.35 4.39 -8.54
C TYR A 70 9.04 5.46 -9.37
N VAL A 71 8.27 6.28 -10.11
CA VAL A 71 8.81 7.38 -10.92
C VAL A 71 9.52 8.41 -10.04
N ILE A 72 8.92 8.82 -8.92
CA ILE A 72 9.54 9.77 -7.99
C ILE A 72 10.87 9.21 -7.45
N PHE A 73 10.90 7.92 -7.06
CA PHE A 73 12.14 7.27 -6.63
C PHE A 73 13.23 7.35 -7.71
N ARG A 74 12.92 6.98 -8.95
CA ARG A 74 13.90 7.05 -10.06
C ARG A 74 14.40 8.47 -10.31
N CYS A 75 13.53 9.48 -10.17
CA CYS A 75 13.92 10.88 -10.32
C CYS A 75 14.82 11.40 -9.18
N LEU A 76 14.74 10.80 -7.99
CA LEU A 76 15.47 11.22 -6.78
C LEU A 76 16.66 10.29 -6.44
N GLU A 77 16.95 9.30 -7.29
CA GLU A 77 17.99 8.28 -7.07
C GLU A 77 19.38 8.92 -6.88
N LEU A 78 19.69 9.98 -7.63
CA LEU A 78 20.93 10.74 -7.47
C LEU A 78 21.01 11.45 -6.11
N GLN A 79 19.92 12.05 -5.65
CA GLN A 79 19.89 12.75 -4.37
C GLN A 79 19.98 11.79 -3.19
N LEU A 80 19.40 10.59 -3.32
CA LEU A 80 19.51 9.51 -2.33
C LEU A 80 20.95 9.01 -2.23
N THR A 81 21.59 8.72 -3.36
CA THR A 81 22.99 8.24 -3.41
C THR A 81 24.02 9.33 -3.07
N SER A 82 23.68 10.61 -3.22
CA SER A 82 24.51 11.74 -2.80
C SER A 82 24.63 11.87 -1.27
N TYR A 83 23.75 11.24 -0.49
CA TYR A 83 23.85 11.25 0.96
C TYR A 83 25.17 10.62 1.42
N SER A 84 25.75 11.10 2.52
CA SER A 84 27.06 10.63 3.01
C SER A 84 27.02 9.26 3.68
N ARG A 85 25.82 8.74 3.96
CA ARG A 85 25.54 7.47 4.61
C ARG A 85 24.48 6.71 3.80
N ASP A 86 24.02 5.58 4.33
CA ASP A 86 22.91 4.85 3.72
C ASP A 86 21.61 5.65 3.78
N ALA A 87 21.02 5.84 2.62
CA ALA A 87 19.70 6.42 2.44
C ALA A 87 18.62 5.33 2.54
N ARG A 88 17.37 5.74 2.78
CA ARG A 88 16.23 4.81 2.92
C ARG A 88 15.05 5.25 2.09
N VAL A 89 14.42 4.29 1.42
CA VAL A 89 13.14 4.44 0.74
C VAL A 89 12.15 3.51 1.44
N ILE A 90 11.15 4.11 2.08
CA ILE A 90 10.11 3.42 2.83
C ILE A 90 8.88 3.35 1.94
N TRP A 91 8.46 2.13 1.62
CA TRP A 91 7.35 1.83 0.73
C TRP A 91 6.16 1.34 1.55
N THR A 92 5.08 2.13 1.60
CA THR A 92 3.88 1.77 2.37
C THR A 92 2.98 0.82 1.59
N SER A 93 3.12 -0.47 1.89
CA SER A 93 2.24 -1.57 1.50
C SER A 93 0.97 -1.63 2.39
N SER A 94 0.26 -2.75 2.39
CA SER A 94 -0.94 -3.01 3.17
C SER A 94 -1.02 -4.49 3.54
N VAL A 95 -1.76 -4.80 4.60
CA VAL A 95 -2.16 -6.19 4.91
C VAL A 95 -2.96 -6.83 3.76
N GLU A 96 -3.60 -6.00 2.92
CA GLU A 96 -4.34 -6.44 1.73
C GLU A 96 -3.44 -6.80 0.55
N ALA A 97 -2.12 -6.63 0.66
CA ALA A 97 -1.17 -7.02 -0.38
C ALA A 97 -1.27 -8.53 -0.62
N SER A 98 -1.62 -8.93 -1.85
CA SER A 98 -1.82 -10.34 -2.17
C SER A 98 -1.48 -10.66 -3.63
N PRO A 99 -0.79 -11.78 -3.90
CA PRO A 99 -0.59 -12.28 -5.26
C PRO A 99 -1.87 -12.86 -5.88
N LYS A 100 -2.91 -13.14 -5.09
CA LYS A 100 -4.09 -13.91 -5.52
C LYS A 100 -4.84 -13.31 -6.72
N PHE A 101 -4.78 -11.99 -6.86
CA PHE A 101 -5.50 -11.25 -7.89
C PHE A 101 -4.59 -10.77 -9.02
N LEU A 102 -3.30 -11.13 -8.98
CA LEU A 102 -2.36 -10.97 -10.07
C LEU A 102 -2.50 -12.17 -11.04
N VAL A 103 -3.58 -12.15 -11.83
CA VAL A 103 -3.95 -13.26 -12.73
C VAL A 103 -3.53 -13.02 -14.18
N ASP A 104 -3.41 -11.76 -14.59
CA ASP A 104 -3.06 -11.35 -15.94
C ASP A 104 -1.86 -10.40 -15.89
N PHE A 105 -0.71 -10.85 -16.41
CA PHE A 105 0.51 -10.04 -16.46
C PHE A 105 0.44 -8.94 -17.52
N GLU A 106 -0.43 -9.08 -18.52
CA GLU A 106 -0.66 -8.04 -19.52
C GLU A 106 -1.50 -6.87 -18.95
N ASP A 107 -2.28 -7.12 -17.89
CA ASP A 107 -2.96 -6.09 -17.10
C ASP A 107 -2.08 -5.53 -15.96
N TRP A 108 -0.83 -5.20 -16.28
CA TRP A 108 0.13 -4.67 -15.31
C TRP A 108 -0.31 -3.33 -14.66
N GLN A 109 -1.24 -2.61 -15.30
CA GLN A 109 -1.86 -1.38 -14.76
C GLN A 109 -3.07 -1.65 -13.86
N LEU A 110 -3.48 -2.91 -13.69
CA LEU A 110 -4.57 -3.32 -12.82
C LEU A 110 -5.91 -2.67 -13.21
N VAL A 111 -6.15 -2.53 -14.51
CA VAL A 111 -7.41 -1.97 -15.03
C VAL A 111 -8.52 -3.01 -14.92
N LYS A 112 -8.22 -4.28 -15.19
CA LYS A 112 -9.20 -5.39 -15.17
C LYS A 112 -9.12 -6.22 -13.89
N ALA A 113 -8.08 -6.04 -13.08
CA ALA A 113 -7.91 -6.74 -11.81
C ALA A 113 -9.14 -6.55 -10.90
N ALA A 114 -9.62 -7.65 -10.30
CA ALA A 114 -10.78 -7.62 -9.39
C ALA A 114 -10.49 -6.91 -8.05
N ARG A 115 -9.21 -6.80 -7.68
CA ARG A 115 -8.71 -6.20 -6.43
C ARG A 115 -7.50 -5.31 -6.73
N PRO A 116 -7.68 -4.20 -7.47
CA PRO A 116 -6.57 -3.36 -7.93
C PRO A 116 -5.78 -2.74 -6.78
N TYR A 117 -6.40 -2.41 -5.64
CA TYR A 117 -5.71 -1.87 -4.46
C TYR A 117 -4.75 -2.89 -3.87
N GLY A 118 -5.25 -4.07 -3.46
CA GLY A 118 -4.42 -5.13 -2.89
C GLY A 118 -3.30 -5.58 -3.85
N THR A 119 -3.62 -5.68 -5.14
CA THR A 119 -2.62 -6.05 -6.16
C THR A 119 -1.57 -4.96 -6.37
N SER A 120 -1.95 -3.67 -6.31
CA SER A 120 -0.99 -2.57 -6.39
C SER A 120 -0.04 -2.53 -5.18
N LYS A 121 -0.53 -2.89 -3.99
CA LYS A 121 0.32 -3.03 -2.80
C LYS A 121 1.27 -4.22 -2.93
N TYR A 122 0.82 -5.33 -3.53
CA TYR A 122 1.73 -6.44 -3.86
C TYR A 122 2.82 -6.05 -4.88
N HIS A 123 2.50 -5.22 -5.89
CA HIS A 123 3.52 -4.67 -6.80
C HIS A 123 4.58 -3.84 -6.06
N ILE A 124 4.18 -3.06 -5.05
CA ILE A 124 5.12 -2.35 -4.17
C ILE A 124 6.08 -3.34 -3.51
N GLU A 125 5.57 -4.44 -2.95
CA GLU A 125 6.40 -5.44 -2.27
C GLU A 125 7.41 -6.11 -3.21
N ILE A 126 6.97 -6.48 -4.41
CA ILE A 126 7.86 -7.06 -5.44
C ILE A 126 8.99 -6.09 -5.77
N VAL A 127 8.65 -4.84 -6.11
CA VAL A 127 9.63 -3.87 -6.59
C VAL A 127 10.56 -3.39 -5.48
N ALA A 128 10.05 -3.10 -4.28
CA ALA A 128 10.88 -2.74 -3.14
C ALA A 128 11.86 -3.87 -2.80
N SER A 129 11.40 -5.12 -2.80
CA SER A 129 12.27 -6.29 -2.55
C SER A 129 13.33 -6.47 -3.63
N LEU A 130 12.97 -6.26 -4.91
CA LEU A 130 13.92 -6.33 -6.02
C LEU A 130 14.97 -5.21 -5.93
N LEU A 131 14.55 -3.99 -5.61
CA LEU A 131 15.44 -2.84 -5.46
C LEU A 131 16.39 -3.03 -4.27
N GLU A 132 15.91 -3.58 -3.14
CA GLU A 132 16.77 -3.93 -2.01
C GLU A 132 17.81 -4.97 -2.43
N ARG A 133 17.41 -6.04 -3.11
CA ARG A 133 18.36 -7.06 -3.61
C ARG A 133 19.42 -6.46 -4.52
N LYS A 134 19.04 -5.52 -5.41
CA LYS A 134 20.00 -4.81 -6.28
C LYS A 134 20.94 -3.92 -5.47
N SER A 135 20.43 -3.18 -4.50
CA SER A 135 21.24 -2.34 -3.60
C SER A 135 22.25 -3.14 -2.78
N LEU A 136 21.88 -4.37 -2.38
CA LEU A 136 22.76 -5.29 -1.65
C LEU A 136 23.76 -6.03 -2.56
N SER A 137 23.48 -6.15 -3.86
CA SER A 137 24.31 -6.93 -4.81
C SER A 137 25.72 -6.39 -5.03
N ASN A 138 25.99 -5.13 -4.70
CA ASN A 138 27.32 -4.50 -4.82
C ASN A 138 28.35 -4.98 -3.76
N GLY A 139 28.10 -6.12 -3.09
CA GLY A 139 28.95 -6.66 -2.01
C GLY A 139 28.79 -5.89 -0.70
N LEU A 140 29.28 -6.41 0.44
CA LEU A 140 29.17 -5.78 1.78
C LEU A 140 30.00 -4.49 1.92
N ASP A 141 31.00 -4.30 1.06
CA ASP A 141 31.96 -3.19 1.12
C ASP A 141 31.56 -1.95 0.33
N ALA A 142 30.35 -1.94 -0.26
CA ALA A 142 29.83 -0.76 -0.94
C ALA A 142 29.78 0.42 0.05
N PRO A 143 30.41 1.58 -0.26
CA PRO A 143 30.58 2.67 0.70
C PRO A 143 29.26 3.34 1.10
N LYS A 144 28.21 3.19 0.28
CA LYS A 144 26.88 3.79 0.47
C LYS A 144 25.80 2.94 -0.20
N ARG A 145 24.63 2.86 0.41
CA ARG A 145 23.46 2.16 -0.14
C ARG A 145 22.19 2.98 -0.06
N VAL A 146 21.23 2.57 -0.87
CA VAL A 146 19.83 2.98 -0.73
C VAL A 146 19.05 1.75 -0.29
N HIS A 147 18.60 1.72 0.96
CA HIS A 147 17.78 0.61 1.46
C HIS A 147 16.32 0.80 1.08
N HIS A 148 15.68 -0.26 0.61
CA HIS A 148 14.26 -0.31 0.27
C HIS A 148 13.52 -1.13 1.32
N ILE A 149 12.69 -0.47 2.10
CA ILE A 149 12.00 -1.07 3.24
C ILE A 149 10.50 -1.06 2.96
N VAL A 150 9.88 -2.23 3.01
CA VAL A 150 8.43 -2.37 2.95
C VAL A 150 7.85 -2.22 4.35
N THR A 151 6.79 -1.42 4.49
CA THR A 151 6.02 -1.32 5.73
C THR A 151 4.54 -1.48 5.45
N HIS A 152 3.76 -1.90 6.43
CA HIS A 152 2.30 -1.76 6.42
C HIS A 152 1.86 -1.11 7.74
N PRO A 153 0.96 -0.11 7.71
CA PRO A 153 0.53 0.58 8.93
C PRO A 153 -0.46 -0.26 9.77
N GLY A 154 -0.90 -1.41 9.27
CA GLY A 154 -2.00 -2.18 9.84
C GLY A 154 -3.35 -1.58 9.45
N VAL A 155 -4.41 -2.00 10.13
CA VAL A 155 -5.75 -1.43 9.93
C VAL A 155 -5.89 -0.20 10.84
N CYS A 156 -5.96 0.98 10.24
CA CYS A 156 -6.05 2.25 10.96
C CYS A 156 -7.34 3.00 10.63
N ALA A 157 -7.82 3.80 11.58
CA ALA A 157 -8.88 4.76 11.30
C ALA A 157 -8.29 5.93 10.48
N THR A 158 -8.61 5.96 9.19
CA THR A 158 -8.21 7.04 8.28
C THR A 158 -9.40 7.48 7.42
N ASP A 159 -9.34 8.69 6.89
CA ASP A 159 -10.41 9.26 6.05
C ASP A 159 -10.58 8.55 4.70
N THR A 160 -9.65 7.65 4.34
CA THR A 160 -9.68 6.93 3.06
C THR A 160 -10.97 6.13 2.86
N GLU A 161 -11.59 5.64 3.93
CA GLU A 161 -12.84 4.86 3.88
C GLU A 161 -14.07 5.69 4.28
N GLY A 162 -13.88 6.88 4.87
CA GLY A 162 -14.95 7.64 5.53
C GLY A 162 -16.12 8.01 4.63
N LYS A 163 -15.87 8.19 3.32
CA LYS A 163 -16.91 8.45 2.31
C LYS A 163 -17.77 7.23 2.00
N VAL A 164 -17.26 6.03 2.22
CA VAL A 164 -17.95 4.76 1.90
C VAL A 164 -18.76 4.26 3.10
N ILE A 165 -18.20 4.32 4.30
CA ILE A 165 -18.85 3.81 5.53
C ILE A 165 -19.74 4.85 6.24
N GLY A 166 -19.55 6.14 5.96
CA GLY A 166 -20.30 7.21 6.59
C GLY A 166 -19.91 7.49 8.05
N PRO A 167 -20.26 8.67 8.59
CA PRO A 167 -19.70 9.18 9.85
C PRO A 167 -20.08 8.35 11.07
N PHE A 168 -21.24 7.68 11.04
CA PHE A 168 -21.70 6.84 12.14
C PHE A 168 -20.86 5.55 12.26
N LEU A 169 -20.68 4.82 11.16
CA LEU A 169 -19.89 3.58 11.17
C LEU A 169 -18.41 3.84 11.40
N VAL A 170 -17.88 5.00 10.97
CA VAL A 170 -16.51 5.43 11.34
C VAL A 170 -16.32 5.48 12.85
N ARG A 171 -17.28 6.06 13.59
CA ARG A 171 -17.21 6.14 15.05
C ARG A 171 -17.24 4.76 15.70
N ILE A 172 -18.11 3.88 15.22
CA ILE A 172 -18.17 2.49 15.70
C ILE A 172 -16.85 1.77 15.43
N LYS A 173 -16.31 1.87 14.21
CA LYS A 173 -15.03 1.26 13.83
C LYS A 173 -13.91 1.68 14.78
N ILE A 174 -13.82 2.99 15.09
CA ILE A 174 -12.82 3.52 16.03
C ILE A 174 -12.99 2.89 17.41
N MET A 175 -14.22 2.84 17.95
CA MET A 175 -14.46 2.20 19.26
C MET A 175 -14.04 0.72 19.25
N VAL A 176 -14.36 -0.01 18.19
CA VAL A 176 -13.98 -1.42 18.06
C VAL A 176 -12.46 -1.59 18.01
N PHE A 177 -11.70 -0.70 17.37
CA PHE A 177 -10.23 -0.79 17.38
C PHE A 177 -9.61 -0.64 18.78
N TYR A 178 -10.28 0.05 19.71
CA TYR A 178 -9.82 0.10 21.11
C TYR A 178 -10.21 -1.14 21.91
N VAL A 179 -11.33 -1.78 21.58
CA VAL A 179 -11.88 -2.92 22.34
C VAL A 179 -11.37 -4.27 21.82
N ALA A 180 -11.27 -4.45 20.51
CA ALA A 180 -10.90 -5.73 19.89
C ALA A 180 -9.54 -6.28 20.37
N PRO A 181 -8.47 -5.46 20.55
CA PRO A 181 -7.22 -5.95 21.12
C PRO A 181 -7.36 -6.49 22.55
N LEU A 182 -8.33 -5.99 23.34
CA LEU A 182 -8.59 -6.45 24.71
C LEU A 182 -9.26 -7.83 24.76
N LEU A 183 -9.86 -8.28 23.65
CA LEU A 183 -10.57 -9.56 23.54
C LEU A 183 -9.70 -10.66 22.90
N GLY A 184 -8.44 -10.35 22.56
CA GLY A 184 -7.53 -11.23 21.83
C GLY A 184 -7.69 -11.05 20.32
N SER A 185 -6.59 -10.73 19.63
CA SER A 185 -6.52 -10.67 18.16
C SER A 185 -5.84 -11.91 17.59
#